data_AF-A0AAV7HI50-F1
#
_entry.id   AF-A0AAV7HI50-F1
#
_cell.length_a   1.000
_cell.length_b   1.000
_cell.length_c   1.000
_cell.angle_alpha   90.00
_cell.angle_beta   90.00
_cell.angle_gamma   90.00
#
_symmetry.space_group_name_H-M   'P 1'
#
loop_
_entity.id
_entity.type
_entity.pdbx_description
1 polymer ?
#
loop_
_entity_poly.entity_id
_entity_poly.type
_entity_poly.pdbx_seq_one_letter_code
_entity_poly.pdbx_strand_id
1 'polypeptide(L)'
;MRINNSQAYIYILWWTKISNLAGGELSFVREWPVESYFLVVEFAKAICFINVVDDIYDIYGSLDELQPFTDAVKRWDSATSKSLPTYMNICLSKLFNIVNSLACKIMEEKGLDILSYLKREIYAKHIWWRQDGITLDIALHLKNI
;
A
#
# COMPACT_ATOMS: atom_id res chain seq x y z
N MET A 1 -3.74 0.88 -17.59
CA MET A 1 -2.77 1.93 -17.22
C MET A 1 -1.40 1.43 -17.68
N ARG A 2 -0.82 2.02 -18.73
CA ARG A 2 0.48 1.59 -19.29
C ARG A 2 1.59 2.06 -18.36
N ILE A 3 2.43 1.14 -17.89
CA ILE A 3 3.64 1.48 -17.15
C ILE A 3 4.60 2.18 -18.12
N ASN A 4 5.24 3.25 -17.65
CA ASN A 4 6.13 4.03 -18.48
C ASN A 4 7.45 3.26 -18.67
N ASN A 5 7.59 2.57 -19.80
CA ASN A 5 8.74 1.73 -20.13
C ASN A 5 10.09 2.47 -20.00
N SER A 6 10.10 3.80 -20.09
CA SER A 6 11.30 4.62 -19.92
C SER A 6 11.91 4.54 -18.52
N GLN A 7 11.11 4.50 -17.45
CA GLN A 7 11.61 4.44 -16.07
C GLN A 7 12.11 3.05 -15.71
N ALA A 8 11.38 2.01 -16.13
CA ALA A 8 11.84 0.62 -16.00
C ALA A 8 13.18 0.43 -16.74
N TYR A 9 13.31 1.00 -17.94
CA TYR A 9 14.54 0.94 -18.72
C TYR A 9 15.72 1.62 -18.02
N ILE A 10 15.53 2.82 -17.44
CA ILE A 10 16.58 3.50 -16.66
C ILE A 10 17.01 2.66 -15.45
N TYR A 11 16.06 2.05 -14.74
CA TYR A 11 16.35 1.19 -13.59
C TYR A 11 17.17 -0.05 -13.99
N ILE A 12 16.80 -0.70 -15.09
CA ILE A 12 17.52 -1.87 -15.63
C ILE A 12 18.92 -1.46 -16.08
N LEU A 13 19.07 -0.33 -16.80
CA LEU A 13 20.38 0.18 -17.22
C LEU A 13 21.31 0.48 -16.04
N TRP A 14 20.77 1.06 -14.96
CA TRP A 14 21.53 1.28 -13.73
C TRP A 14 22.04 -0.04 -13.15
N TRP A 15 21.18 -1.06 -13.08
CA TRP A 15 21.56 -2.38 -12.59
C TRP A 15 22.66 -3.03 -13.46
N THR A 16 22.49 -3.01 -14.78
CA THR A 16 23.48 -3.54 -15.74
C THR A 16 24.83 -2.82 -15.64
N LYS A 17 24.84 -1.53 -15.33
CA LYS A 17 26.09 -0.79 -15.10
C LYS A 17 26.84 -1.33 -13.89
N ILE A 18 26.15 -1.64 -12.79
CA ILE A 18 26.78 -2.18 -11.57
C ILE A 18 27.35 -3.57 -11.81
N SER A 19 26.59 -4.46 -12.46
CA SER A 19 27.08 -5.82 -12.76
C SER A 19 28.32 -5.81 -13.65
N ASN A 20 28.37 -4.89 -14.62
CA ASN A 20 29.51 -4.73 -15.53
C ASN A 20 30.71 -4.04 -14.87
N LEU A 21 30.49 -3.09 -13.95
CA LEU A 21 31.55 -2.45 -13.17
C LEU A 21 32.26 -3.43 -12.24
N ALA A 22 31.57 -4.47 -11.78
CA ALA A 22 32.17 -5.57 -11.02
C ALA A 22 33.00 -6.53 -11.92
N GLY A 23 33.38 -6.14 -13.13
CA GLY A 23 34.21 -6.96 -14.01
C GLY A 23 33.58 -8.30 -14.43
N GLY A 24 32.25 -8.43 -14.34
CA GLY A 24 31.56 -9.71 -14.55
C GLY A 24 31.67 -10.69 -13.37
N GLU A 25 32.28 -10.28 -12.25
CA GLU A 25 32.32 -11.08 -11.02
C GLU A 25 30.91 -11.38 -10.49
N LEU A 26 29.94 -10.50 -10.75
CA LEU A 26 28.53 -10.67 -10.39
C LEU A 26 27.68 -11.34 -11.47
N SER A 27 28.29 -11.99 -12.48
CA SER A 27 27.57 -12.68 -13.57
C SER A 27 26.67 -13.84 -13.11
N PHE A 28 26.87 -14.33 -11.87
CA PHE A 28 26.04 -15.37 -11.26
C PHE A 28 24.74 -14.83 -10.61
N VAL A 29 24.60 -13.51 -10.45
CA VAL A 29 23.44 -12.90 -9.81
C VAL A 29 22.24 -12.94 -10.76
N ARG A 30 21.12 -13.48 -10.29
CA ARG A 30 19.87 -13.53 -11.09
C ARG A 30 19.40 -12.12 -11.46
N GLU A 31 18.95 -11.96 -12.70
CA GLU A 31 18.33 -10.73 -13.17
C GLU A 31 16.91 -10.59 -12.59
N TRP A 32 16.78 -9.90 -11.46
CA TRP A 32 15.50 -9.52 -10.85
C TRP A 32 15.09 -8.02 -11.00
N PRO A 33 15.76 -7.16 -11.79
CA PRO A 33 15.46 -5.74 -11.76
C PRO A 33 14.06 -5.43 -12.31
N VAL A 34 13.54 -6.22 -13.23
CA VAL A 34 12.19 -6.02 -13.77
C VAL A 34 11.15 -6.31 -12.69
N GLU A 35 11.18 -7.51 -12.12
CA GLU A 35 10.29 -7.98 -11.06
C GLU A 35 10.36 -7.05 -9.84
N SER A 36 11.57 -6.69 -9.41
CA SER A 36 11.82 -5.69 -8.37
C SER A 36 11.13 -4.36 -8.66
N TYR A 37 11.27 -3.85 -9.89
CA TYR A 37 10.67 -2.58 -10.28
C TYR A 37 9.14 -2.66 -10.26
N PHE A 38 8.58 -3.75 -10.79
CA PHE A 38 7.13 -3.99 -10.76
C PHE A 38 6.61 -4.08 -9.33
N LEU A 39 7.28 -4.82 -8.45
CA LEU A 39 6.90 -4.92 -7.04
C LEU A 39 6.91 -3.54 -6.36
N VAL A 40 7.96 -2.74 -6.56
CA VAL A 40 8.05 -1.38 -6.00
C VAL A 40 6.91 -0.49 -6.48
N VAL A 41 6.56 -0.54 -7.77
CA VAL A 41 5.45 0.24 -8.34
C VAL A 41 4.11 -0.18 -7.73
N GLU A 42 3.87 -1.48 -7.54
CA GLU A 42 2.63 -1.97 -6.94
C GLU A 42 2.54 -1.64 -5.45
N PHE A 43 3.65 -1.73 -4.72
CA PHE A 43 3.75 -1.27 -3.33
C PHE A 43 3.48 0.24 -3.20
N ALA A 44 4.09 1.07 -4.07
CA ALA A 44 3.87 2.50 -4.05
C ALA A 44 2.40 2.87 -4.29
N LYS A 45 1.71 2.18 -5.20
CA LYS A 45 0.26 2.35 -5.40
C LYS A 45 -0.54 2.03 -4.14
N ALA A 46 -0.20 0.94 -3.45
CA ALA A 46 -0.87 0.58 -2.20
C ALA A 46 -0.66 1.65 -1.13
N ILE A 47 0.56 2.17 -0.97
CA ILE A 47 0.88 3.26 -0.03
C ILE A 47 0.08 4.53 -0.36
N CYS A 48 0.03 4.94 -1.64
CA CYS A 48 -0.76 6.10 -2.04
C CYS A 48 -2.24 5.92 -1.70
N PHE A 49 -2.80 4.72 -1.87
CA PHE A 49 -4.19 4.45 -1.49
C PHE A 49 -4.41 4.45 0.02
N ILE A 50 -3.44 3.96 0.81
CA ILE A 50 -3.49 4.09 2.27
C ILE A 50 -3.53 5.56 2.68
N ASN A 51 -2.79 6.44 2.00
CA ASN A 51 -2.85 7.88 2.27
C ASN A 51 -4.18 8.51 1.88
N VAL A 52 -4.79 8.07 0.77
CA VAL A 52 -6.15 8.52 0.40
C VAL A 52 -7.18 8.08 1.46
N VAL A 53 -7.00 6.89 2.05
CA VAL A 53 -7.83 6.45 3.17
C VAL A 53 -7.59 7.35 4.38
N ASP A 54 -6.34 7.69 4.71
CA ASP A 54 -5.99 8.69 5.75
C ASP A 54 -6.79 9.98 5.59
N ASP A 55 -6.76 10.59 4.40
CA ASP A 55 -7.47 11.85 4.13
C ASP A 55 -8.99 11.72 4.31
N ILE A 56 -9.56 10.53 4.03
CA ILE A 56 -10.98 10.26 4.30
C ILE A 56 -11.25 10.24 5.80
N TYR A 57 -10.35 9.70 6.63
CA TYR A 57 -10.54 9.71 8.08
C TYR A 57 -10.25 11.08 8.71
N ASP A 58 -9.28 11.84 8.19
CA ASP A 58 -8.82 13.10 8.79
C ASP A 58 -9.64 14.32 8.37
N ILE A 59 -10.11 14.36 7.11
CA ILE A 59 -10.68 15.58 6.52
C ILE A 59 -12.14 15.36 6.09
N TYR A 60 -12.45 14.24 5.45
CA TYR A 60 -13.69 14.10 4.69
C TYR A 60 -14.81 13.29 5.38
N GLY A 61 -14.46 12.39 6.30
CA GLY A 61 -15.38 11.42 6.87
C GLY A 61 -16.14 11.98 8.08
N SER A 62 -17.47 11.92 8.03
CA SER A 62 -18.28 12.07 9.23
C SER A 62 -18.24 10.78 10.07
N LEU A 63 -18.37 10.89 11.40
CA LEU A 63 -18.32 9.72 12.30
C LEU A 63 -19.33 8.62 11.90
N ASP A 64 -20.52 9.01 11.43
CA ASP A 64 -21.59 8.10 11.00
C ASP A 64 -21.26 7.33 9.71
N GLU A 65 -20.39 7.88 8.85
CA GLU A 65 -19.91 7.23 7.62
C GLU A 65 -18.65 6.39 7.87
N LEU A 66 -17.80 6.82 8.80
CA LEU A 66 -16.54 6.14 9.13
C LEU A 66 -16.76 4.79 9.81
N GLN A 67 -17.83 4.64 10.59
CA GLN A 67 -18.15 3.38 11.26
C GLN A 67 -18.41 2.23 10.26
N PRO A 68 -19.37 2.33 9.31
CA PRO A 68 -19.58 1.32 8.27
C PRO A 68 -18.37 1.16 7.32
N PHE A 69 -17.60 2.23 7.07
CA PHE A 69 -16.37 2.15 6.29
C PHE A 69 -15.33 1.26 7.00
N THR A 70 -15.13 1.48 8.30
CA THR A 70 -14.20 0.71 9.13
C THR A 70 -14.60 -0.76 9.18
N ASP A 71 -15.90 -1.05 9.32
CA ASP A 71 -16.40 -2.42 9.34
C ASP A 71 -16.15 -3.15 8.01
N ALA A 72 -16.29 -2.46 6.88
CA ALA A 72 -15.97 -3.00 5.56
C ALA A 72 -14.47 -3.33 5.43
N VAL A 73 -13.57 -2.44 5.89
CA VAL A 73 -12.11 -2.69 5.93
C VAL A 73 -11.77 -3.87 6.84
N LYS A 74 -12.37 -3.94 8.03
CA LYS A 74 -12.12 -5.01 9.01
C LYS A 74 -12.54 -6.38 8.50
N ARG A 75 -13.72 -6.47 7.86
CA ARG A 75 -14.21 -7.71 7.24
C ARG A 75 -13.51 -8.02 5.92
N TRP A 76 -12.83 -7.03 5.36
CA TRP A 76 -12.27 -7.08 4.01
C TRP A 76 -13.32 -7.44 2.96
N ASP A 77 -14.51 -6.89 3.14
CA ASP A 77 -15.72 -7.22 2.37
C ASP A 77 -16.49 -5.94 2.03
N SER A 78 -16.59 -5.67 0.73
CA SER A 78 -17.34 -4.53 0.17
C SER A 78 -18.85 -4.78 0.13
N ALA A 79 -19.35 -5.98 0.44
CA ALA A 79 -20.80 -6.20 0.53
C ALA A 79 -21.44 -5.40 1.67
N THR A 80 -20.67 -5.11 2.73
CA THR A 80 -21.08 -4.30 3.88
C THR A 80 -21.18 -2.80 3.59
N SER A 81 -20.61 -2.33 2.47
CA SER A 81 -20.53 -0.89 2.17
C SER A 81 -21.70 -0.33 1.34
N LYS A 82 -22.79 -1.10 1.15
CA LYS A 82 -23.97 -0.64 0.39
C LYS A 82 -24.63 0.64 0.93
N SER A 83 -24.41 0.97 2.21
CA SER A 83 -24.89 2.20 2.84
C SER A 83 -23.91 3.37 2.77
N LEU A 84 -22.69 3.16 2.25
CA LEU A 84 -21.67 4.21 2.17
C LEU A 84 -21.88 5.13 0.96
N PRO A 85 -21.45 6.39 1.05
CA PRO A 85 -21.36 7.28 -0.10
C PRO A 85 -20.57 6.65 -1.26
N THR A 86 -20.93 7.04 -2.48
CA THR A 86 -20.32 6.49 -3.71
C THR A 86 -18.78 6.61 -3.71
N TYR A 87 -18.23 7.73 -3.20
CA TYR A 87 -16.78 7.95 -3.18
C TYR A 87 -16.05 6.96 -2.25
N MET A 88 -16.61 6.67 -1.08
CA MET A 88 -16.07 5.70 -0.13
C MET A 88 -16.11 4.29 -0.68
N ASN A 89 -17.21 3.92 -1.35
CA ASN A 89 -17.35 2.64 -2.04
C ASN A 89 -16.30 2.45 -3.14
N ILE A 90 -16.04 3.50 -3.94
CA ILE A 90 -14.99 3.49 -4.96
C ILE A 90 -13.63 3.32 -4.30
N CYS A 91 -13.35 4.04 -3.21
CA CYS A 91 -12.08 3.95 -2.49
C CYS A 91 -11.83 2.55 -1.93
N LEU A 92 -12.79 1.97 -1.20
CA LEU A 92 -12.71 0.60 -0.67
C LEU A 92 -12.48 -0.44 -1.77
N SER A 93 -13.29 -0.38 -2.83
CA SER A 93 -13.16 -1.31 -3.96
C SER A 93 -11.78 -1.23 -4.59
N LYS A 94 -11.22 -0.01 -4.72
CA LYS A 94 -9.92 0.19 -5.34
C LYS A 94 -8.77 -0.25 -4.43
N LEU A 95 -8.86 0.04 -3.14
CA LEU A 95 -7.92 -0.43 -2.11
C LEU A 95 -7.86 -1.97 -2.11
N PHE A 96 -9.00 -2.64 -1.98
CA PHE A 96 -9.07 -4.10 -1.94
C PHE A 96 -8.50 -4.72 -3.21
N ASN A 97 -8.83 -4.18 -4.38
CA ASN A 97 -8.28 -4.67 -5.65
C ASN A 97 -6.76 -4.56 -5.74
N ILE A 98 -6.18 -3.43 -5.30
CA ILE A 98 -4.72 -3.22 -5.33
C ILE A 98 -4.02 -4.17 -4.36
N VAL A 99 -4.49 -4.21 -3.11
CA VAL A 99 -3.88 -5.03 -2.06
C VAL A 99 -4.02 -6.52 -2.35
N ASN A 100 -5.19 -6.97 -2.82
CA ASN A 100 -5.38 -8.37 -3.21
C ASN A 100 -4.51 -8.72 -4.42
N SER A 101 -4.40 -7.84 -5.42
CA SER A 101 -3.55 -8.09 -6.59
C SER A 101 -2.06 -8.19 -6.19
N LEU A 102 -1.60 -7.31 -5.30
CA LEU A 102 -0.23 -7.35 -4.77
C LEU A 102 0.02 -8.65 -4.00
N ALA A 103 -0.91 -9.04 -3.14
CA ALA A 103 -0.81 -10.28 -2.37
C ALA A 103 -0.79 -11.53 -3.25
N CYS A 104 -1.66 -11.60 -4.28
CA CYS A 104 -1.65 -12.71 -5.23
C CYS A 104 -0.31 -12.81 -5.97
N LYS A 105 0.23 -11.68 -6.48
CA LYS A 105 1.53 -11.68 -7.17
C LYS A 105 2.66 -12.17 -6.28
N ILE A 106 2.71 -11.71 -5.03
CA ILE A 106 3.76 -12.12 -4.09
C ILE A 106 3.60 -13.58 -3.67
N MET A 107 2.36 -14.08 -3.55
CA MET A 107 2.10 -15.50 -3.35
C MET A 107 2.57 -16.34 -4.54
N GLU A 108 2.25 -15.93 -5.76
CA GLU A 108 2.64 -16.63 -7.00
C GLU A 108 4.17 -16.65 -7.19
N GLU A 109 4.85 -15.53 -6.94
CA GLU A 109 6.29 -15.41 -7.17
C GLU A 109 7.16 -15.95 -6.03
N LYS A 110 6.71 -15.80 -4.78
CA LYS A 110 7.53 -16.06 -3.57
C LYS A 110 6.93 -17.10 -2.63
N GLY A 111 5.68 -17.52 -2.84
CA GLY A 111 4.97 -18.43 -1.94
C GLY A 111 4.62 -17.81 -0.58
N LEU A 112 4.55 -16.47 -0.49
CA LEU A 112 4.32 -15.75 0.75
C LEU A 112 2.91 -15.18 0.84
N ASP A 113 2.16 -15.53 1.88
CA ASP A 113 0.90 -14.85 2.21
C ASP A 113 1.16 -13.53 2.94
N ILE A 114 1.25 -12.46 2.18
CA ILE A 114 1.34 -11.10 2.74
C ILE A 114 -0.03 -10.45 2.96
N LEU A 115 -1.13 -11.05 2.49
CA LEU A 115 -2.46 -10.43 2.60
C LEU A 115 -2.83 -10.27 4.08
N SER A 116 -2.60 -11.33 4.86
CA SER A 116 -2.84 -11.34 6.30
C SER A 116 -2.04 -10.24 7.03
N TYR A 117 -0.79 -10.00 6.59
CA TYR A 117 0.04 -8.91 7.09
C TYR A 117 -0.53 -7.54 6.71
N LEU A 118 -0.83 -7.31 5.43
CA LEU A 118 -1.35 -6.03 4.94
C LEU A 118 -2.70 -5.65 5.56
N LYS A 119 -3.61 -6.63 5.72
CA LYS A 119 -4.89 -6.42 6.42
C LYS A 119 -4.67 -5.93 7.85
N ARG A 120 -3.72 -6.55 8.56
CA ARG A 120 -3.37 -6.16 9.93
C ARG A 120 -2.77 -4.78 9.96
N GLU A 121 -1.84 -4.42 9.07
CA GLU A 121 -1.22 -3.09 9.08
C GLU A 121 -2.25 -1.98 8.78
N ILE A 122 -3.11 -2.19 7.79
CA ILE A 122 -4.20 -1.26 7.47
C ILE A 122 -5.13 -1.10 8.68
N TYR A 123 -5.52 -2.21 9.31
CA TYR A 123 -6.37 -2.17 10.51
C TYR A 123 -5.67 -1.60 11.75
N ALA A 124 -4.38 -1.89 11.95
CA ALA A 124 -3.59 -1.43 13.08
C ALA A 124 -3.41 0.08 13.01
N LYS A 125 -3.15 0.64 11.81
CA LYS A 125 -3.16 2.08 11.60
C LYS A 125 -4.49 2.67 12.11
N HIS A 126 -5.64 2.03 11.82
CA HIS A 126 -6.96 2.45 12.34
C HIS A 126 -7.16 2.31 13.86
N ILE A 127 -6.56 1.30 14.54
CA ILE A 127 -6.61 1.22 16.01
C ILE A 127 -5.86 2.40 16.63
N TRP A 128 -4.70 2.75 16.07
CA TRP A 128 -3.97 3.97 16.44
C TRP A 128 -4.85 5.21 16.21
N TRP A 129 -5.51 5.34 15.06
CA TRP A 129 -6.47 6.44 14.78
C TRP A 129 -7.62 6.54 15.80
N ARG A 130 -8.13 5.41 16.30
CA ARG A 130 -9.21 5.42 17.31
C ARG A 130 -8.73 5.77 18.73
N GLN A 131 -7.44 5.62 19.01
CA GLN A 131 -6.82 5.99 20.28
C GLN A 131 -6.32 7.45 20.28
N ASP A 132 -5.84 7.95 19.13
CA ASP A 132 -5.42 9.36 18.94
C ASP A 132 -6.59 10.35 18.80
N GLY A 133 -7.83 9.87 18.62
CA GLY A 133 -9.04 10.69 18.71
C GLY A 133 -9.29 11.33 20.09
N ILE A 134 -8.45 11.01 21.08
CA ILE A 134 -8.30 11.76 22.34
C ILE A 134 -6.91 12.41 22.34
N THR A 135 -6.87 13.65 21.83
CA THR A 135 -5.82 14.68 22.01
C THR A 135 -4.42 14.46 21.41
N LEU A 136 -4.17 15.20 20.33
CA LEU A 136 -3.14 16.25 20.15
C LEU A 136 -2.12 16.56 21.31
N ASP A 137 -1.46 15.58 21.93
CA ASP A 137 -0.40 15.87 22.92
C ASP A 137 0.97 15.22 22.63
N ILE A 138 1.06 14.23 21.73
CA ILE A 138 2.35 13.57 21.42
C ILE A 138 3.17 14.38 20.38
N ALA A 139 2.49 15.11 19.49
CA ALA A 139 3.14 15.99 18.52
C ALA A 139 3.83 17.23 19.15
N LEU A 140 3.49 17.59 20.40
CA LEU A 140 4.16 18.66 21.16
C LEU A 140 5.41 18.18 21.90
N HIS A 141 5.52 16.89 22.23
CA HIS A 141 6.70 16.36 22.93
C HIS A 141 7.86 16.00 21.99
N LEU A 142 7.58 15.67 20.73
CA LEU A 142 8.60 15.35 19.72
C LEU A 142 9.09 16.56 18.88
N LYS A 143 8.63 17.78 19.20
CA LYS A 143 9.20 19.02 18.65
C LYS A 143 10.18 19.73 19.59
N ASN A 144 10.39 19.22 20.80
CA ASN A 144 11.29 19.78 21.82
C ASN A 144 12.33 18.78 22.35
N ILE A 145 12.70 17.78 21.54
CA ILE A 145 13.90 16.96 21.76
C ILE A 145 14.68 16.92 20.45
#